data_AF-A0A1I8H2R3-F1
#
_entry.id   AF-A0A1I8H2R3-F1
#
_cell.length_a   1.000
_cell.length_b   1.000
_cell.length_c   1.000
_cell.angle_alpha   90.00
_cell.angle_beta   90.00
_cell.angle_gamma   90.00
#
_symmetry.space_group_name_H-M   'P 1'
#
loop_
_entity.id
_entity.type
_entity.pdbx_description
1 polymer ?
#
loop_
_entity_poly.entity_id
_entity_poly.type
_entity_poly.pdbx_seq_one_letter_code
_entity_poly.pdbx_strand_id
1 'polypeptide(L)'
;RRSNWPRVLSCIELILAGFPLLHQLTGLVVLRPSGMLAGITRSHYVSKLAHLLGGGGACPAASICDEVDQLGSTVSQDDLCPDMGGRLMYCHDQWIERRAAVESYARHAGSIVSAAADCAAQLAEESLSDRLSELMSQMRRQEALKEELLADLQSAKEHGETLVSNINIRSRLQGDRFSDAIAVRRVLRRVADAESKFNRAWAERWQGPVTRHLAAVTLAEEAERVAAALKERMADPPEADIKEAERLLNEANSLLAKAAAIE
;
A
#
# COMPACT_ATOMS: atom_id res chain seq x y z
N ARG A 1 -7.97 37.86 -35.77
CA ARG A 1 -7.54 36.46 -35.57
C ARG A 1 -8.26 35.92 -34.33
N ARG A 2 -9.07 34.85 -34.45
CA ARG A 2 -9.76 34.22 -33.30
C ARG A 2 -8.74 33.60 -32.35
N SER A 3 -8.97 33.67 -31.04
CA SER A 3 -8.06 33.09 -30.05
C SER A 3 -8.05 31.57 -30.16
N ASN A 4 -6.88 30.97 -30.39
CA ASN A 4 -6.69 29.51 -30.36
C ASN A 4 -6.66 28.94 -28.93
N TRP A 5 -7.01 29.75 -27.93
CA TRP A 5 -6.91 29.42 -26.52
C TRP A 5 -7.72 28.19 -26.09
N PRO A 6 -8.95 27.95 -26.58
CA PRO A 6 -9.68 26.73 -26.27
C PRO A 6 -8.91 25.47 -26.65
N ARG A 7 -8.17 25.49 -27.77
CA ARG A 7 -7.31 24.37 -28.19
C ARG A 7 -6.12 24.17 -27.26
N VAL A 8 -5.49 25.26 -26.82
CA VAL A 8 -4.38 25.21 -25.86
C VAL A 8 -4.85 24.59 -24.53
N LEU A 9 -6.02 24.99 -24.04
CA LEU A 9 -6.62 24.40 -22.83
C LEU A 9 -6.90 22.90 -23.02
N SER A 10 -7.51 22.50 -24.13
CA SER A 10 -7.74 21.07 -24.41
C SER A 10 -6.45 20.26 -24.50
N CYS A 11 -5.38 20.82 -25.07
CA CYS A 11 -4.06 20.17 -25.06
C CYS A 11 -3.51 20.03 -23.63
N ILE A 12 -3.63 21.07 -22.80
CA ILE A 12 -3.19 21.02 -21.39
C ILE A 12 -3.99 19.97 -20.62
N GLU A 13 -5.31 19.89 -20.82
CA GLU A 13 -6.16 18.87 -20.21
C GLU A 13 -5.75 17.45 -20.64
N LEU A 14 -5.44 17.23 -21.93
CA LEU A 14 -4.93 15.95 -22.41
C LEU A 14 -3.57 15.58 -21.82
N ILE A 15 -2.66 16.55 -21.73
CA ILE A 15 -1.35 16.39 -21.09
C ILE A 15 -1.56 16.02 -19.62
N LEU A 16 -2.37 16.79 -18.88
CA LEU A 16 -2.69 16.54 -17.48
C LEU A 16 -3.32 15.15 -17.25
N ALA A 17 -4.26 14.74 -18.11
CA ALA A 17 -4.88 13.43 -18.06
C ALA A 17 -3.89 12.29 -18.36
N GLY A 18 -2.84 12.57 -19.14
CA GLY A 18 -1.74 11.64 -19.43
C GLY A 18 -0.69 11.51 -18.34
N PHE A 19 -0.73 12.33 -17.27
CA PHE A 19 0.16 12.24 -16.11
C PHE A 19 -0.55 11.84 -14.79
N PRO A 20 -1.35 10.76 -14.76
CA PRO A 20 -1.96 10.32 -13.53
C PRO A 20 -0.91 9.60 -12.66
N LEU A 21 -1.06 9.66 -11.33
CA LEU A 21 -0.41 8.80 -10.32
C LEU A 21 0.83 9.37 -9.60
N LEU A 22 1.85 9.95 -10.24
CA LEU A 22 3.11 10.25 -9.51
C LEU A 22 3.80 11.59 -9.84
N HIS A 23 3.48 12.23 -10.96
CA HIS A 23 4.16 13.45 -11.39
C HIS A 23 3.17 14.60 -11.47
N GLN A 24 3.10 15.37 -10.39
CA GLN A 24 2.47 16.69 -10.47
C GLN A 24 3.31 17.52 -11.46
N LEU A 25 2.67 18.01 -12.53
CA LEU A 25 3.28 19.05 -13.37
C LEU A 25 3.84 20.11 -12.43
N THR A 26 5.11 20.45 -12.61
CA THR A 26 5.86 21.32 -11.68
C THR A 26 6.00 22.76 -12.19
N GLY A 27 5.50 23.04 -13.40
CA GLY A 27 5.33 24.38 -13.95
C GLY A 27 4.59 24.35 -15.28
N LEU A 28 3.81 25.39 -15.56
CA LEU A 28 3.25 25.63 -16.90
C LEU A 28 3.59 27.07 -17.29
N VAL A 29 4.39 27.25 -18.34
CA VAL A 29 4.74 28.56 -18.88
C VAL A 29 4.05 28.73 -20.23
N VAL A 30 3.29 29.81 -20.40
CA VAL A 30 2.54 30.07 -21.63
C VAL A 30 2.89 31.44 -22.19
N LEU A 31 3.32 31.49 -23.45
CA LEU A 31 3.60 32.74 -24.16
C LEU A 31 2.30 33.39 -24.64
N ARG A 32 2.15 34.70 -24.40
CA ARG A 32 0.95 35.45 -24.77
C ARG A 32 0.77 35.53 -26.30
N PRO A 33 -0.46 35.33 -26.83
CA PRO A 33 -0.75 35.67 -28.21
C PRO A 33 -0.80 37.20 -28.41
N SER A 34 -0.06 37.71 -29.39
CA SER A 34 -0.01 39.15 -29.72
C SER A 34 -1.36 39.65 -30.28
N GLY A 35 -1.91 40.74 -29.75
CA GLY A 35 -3.17 41.35 -30.23
C GLY A 35 -3.84 42.38 -29.30
N MET A 36 -4.78 43.15 -29.86
CA MET A 36 -5.41 44.37 -29.30
C MET A 36 -6.27 44.23 -28.04
N LEU A 37 -6.58 43.02 -27.56
CA LEU A 37 -7.43 42.79 -26.36
C LEU A 37 -6.67 42.19 -25.18
N ALA A 38 -5.36 42.45 -25.13
CA ALA A 38 -4.39 41.83 -24.21
C ALA A 38 -4.79 41.79 -22.74
N GLY A 39 -5.28 42.91 -22.22
CA GLY A 39 -5.56 43.10 -20.80
C GLY A 39 -6.77 42.29 -20.30
N ILE A 40 -7.87 42.27 -21.07
CA ILE A 40 -9.12 41.58 -20.67
C ILE A 40 -8.93 40.06 -20.70
N THR A 41 -8.09 39.56 -21.60
CA THR A 41 -7.74 38.14 -21.70
C THR A 41 -6.83 37.64 -20.57
N ARG A 42 -6.04 38.51 -19.92
CA ARG A 42 -5.06 38.11 -18.88
C ARG A 42 -5.76 37.50 -17.66
N SER A 43 -6.70 38.22 -17.05
CA SER A 43 -7.38 37.78 -15.83
C SER A 43 -8.22 36.52 -16.05
N HIS A 44 -8.98 36.47 -17.15
CA HIS A 44 -9.86 35.34 -17.45
C HIS A 44 -9.09 34.03 -17.70
N TYR A 45 -7.93 34.10 -18.37
CA TYR A 45 -7.14 32.90 -18.69
C TYR A 45 -6.22 32.45 -17.56
N VAL A 46 -5.64 33.38 -16.79
CA VAL A 46 -4.91 33.04 -15.55
C VAL A 46 -5.84 32.32 -14.58
N SER A 47 -7.05 32.83 -14.37
CA SER A 47 -8.04 32.20 -13.50
C SER A 47 -8.44 30.80 -13.98
N LYS A 48 -8.65 30.63 -15.30
CA LYS A 48 -9.01 29.33 -15.87
C LYS A 48 -7.88 28.30 -15.80
N LEU A 49 -6.64 28.72 -16.03
CA LEU A 49 -5.46 27.87 -15.80
C LEU A 49 -5.28 27.54 -14.33
N ALA A 50 -5.39 28.52 -13.44
CA ALA A 50 -5.33 28.30 -12.00
C ALA A 50 -6.42 27.35 -11.49
N HIS A 51 -7.61 27.37 -12.09
CA HIS A 51 -8.68 26.41 -11.76
C HIS A 51 -8.39 25.00 -12.29
N LEU A 52 -7.93 24.88 -13.54
CA LEU A 52 -7.53 23.59 -14.13
C LEU A 52 -6.37 22.94 -13.38
N LEU A 53 -5.46 23.77 -12.88
CA LEU A 53 -4.27 23.36 -12.16
C LEU A 53 -4.56 23.16 -10.65
N GLY A 54 -5.33 24.05 -10.01
CA GLY A 54 -5.53 24.11 -8.56
C GLY A 54 -6.64 23.23 -7.97
N GLY A 55 -7.35 22.44 -8.77
CA GLY A 55 -8.53 21.65 -8.36
C GLY A 55 -8.28 20.46 -7.43
N GLY A 56 -7.25 20.45 -6.59
CA GLY A 56 -7.02 19.34 -5.65
C GLY A 56 -5.69 19.29 -4.88
N GLY A 57 -4.80 20.29 -4.98
CA GLY A 57 -3.60 20.38 -4.16
C GLY A 57 -2.37 20.83 -4.93
N ALA A 58 -1.78 21.95 -4.47
CA ALA A 58 -0.50 22.53 -4.87
C ALA A 58 -0.14 22.38 -6.36
N CYS A 59 -0.82 23.10 -7.23
CA CYS A 59 -0.33 23.26 -8.58
C CYS A 59 0.83 24.27 -8.64
N PRO A 60 1.75 24.10 -9.59
CA PRO A 60 2.90 24.96 -9.69
C PRO A 60 2.50 26.33 -10.26
N ALA A 61 3.37 27.31 -10.08
CA ALA A 61 3.22 28.64 -10.65
C ALA A 61 2.92 28.55 -12.16
N ALA A 62 1.72 28.99 -12.56
CA ALA A 62 1.39 29.23 -13.96
C ALA A 62 1.91 30.63 -14.32
N SER A 63 2.97 30.69 -15.12
CA SER A 63 3.57 31.96 -15.55
C SER A 63 3.16 32.28 -16.98
N ILE A 64 2.56 33.44 -17.18
CA ILE A 64 2.27 33.98 -18.52
C ILE A 64 3.36 34.98 -18.87
N CYS A 65 4.09 34.71 -19.93
CA CYS A 65 5.14 35.59 -20.45
C CYS A 65 4.54 36.53 -21.51
N ASP A 66 4.78 37.83 -21.36
CA ASP A 66 4.32 38.87 -22.29
C ASP A 66 5.24 38.93 -23.54
N GLU A 67 6.52 38.55 -23.37
CA GLU A 67 7.56 38.53 -24.41
C GLU A 67 8.37 37.22 -24.36
N VAL A 68 9.01 36.87 -25.49
CA VAL A 68 9.82 35.65 -25.60
C VAL A 68 11.02 35.68 -24.65
N ASP A 69 11.61 36.85 -24.40
CA ASP A 69 12.76 37.00 -23.51
C ASP A 69 12.40 36.69 -22.05
N GLN A 70 11.15 36.98 -21.63
CA GLN A 70 10.65 36.59 -20.31
C GLN A 70 10.51 35.07 -20.17
N LEU A 71 10.31 34.34 -21.27
CA LEU A 71 10.29 32.88 -21.27
C LEU A 71 11.68 32.33 -20.90
N GLY A 72 12.73 32.90 -21.51
CA GLY A 72 14.12 32.53 -21.29
C GLY A 72 14.64 32.86 -19.88
N SER A 73 14.10 33.88 -19.22
CA SER A 73 14.41 34.17 -17.81
C SER A 73 13.64 33.30 -16.82
N THR A 74 12.53 32.67 -17.24
CA THR A 74 11.65 31.87 -16.36
C THR A 74 12.06 30.40 -16.32
N VAL A 75 12.67 29.89 -17.39
CA VAL A 75 13.10 28.48 -17.51
C VAL A 75 14.62 28.42 -17.49
N SER A 76 15.21 27.66 -16.56
CA SER A 76 16.65 27.47 -16.51
C SER A 76 17.14 26.79 -17.80
N GLN A 77 18.34 27.15 -18.26
CA GLN A 77 19.01 26.39 -19.34
C GLN A 77 19.22 24.92 -18.96
N ASP A 78 19.29 24.58 -17.68
CA ASP A 78 19.40 23.19 -17.22
C ASP A 78 18.10 22.39 -17.38
N ASP A 79 16.97 23.07 -17.65
CA ASP A 79 15.65 22.45 -17.85
C ASP A 79 15.26 22.36 -19.34
N LEU A 80 16.10 22.90 -20.22
CA LEU A 80 15.89 22.91 -21.66
C LEU A 80 16.81 21.90 -22.34
N CYS A 81 16.28 21.22 -23.36
CA CYS A 81 17.07 20.32 -24.20
C CYS A 81 18.01 21.12 -25.13
N PRO A 82 19.10 20.53 -25.67
CA PRO A 82 20.07 21.24 -26.51
C PRO A 82 19.49 21.87 -27.78
N ASP A 83 18.48 21.22 -28.37
CA ASP A 83 17.69 21.73 -29.50
C ASP A 83 16.93 23.03 -29.16
N MET A 84 16.64 23.24 -27.87
CA MET A 84 16.04 24.45 -27.32
C MET A 84 17.07 25.38 -26.63
N GLY A 85 18.37 25.16 -26.87
CA GLY A 85 19.45 25.99 -26.33
C GLY A 85 19.80 25.74 -24.85
N GLY A 86 19.40 24.58 -24.30
CA GLY A 86 19.72 24.20 -22.93
C GLY A 86 20.77 23.10 -22.77
N ARG A 87 20.89 22.58 -21.55
CA ARG A 87 21.89 21.57 -21.13
C ARG A 87 21.27 20.23 -20.72
N LEU A 88 19.94 20.10 -20.71
CA LEU A 88 19.26 18.87 -20.31
C LEU A 88 19.42 17.80 -21.37
N MET A 89 20.20 16.75 -21.08
CA MET A 89 20.31 15.61 -21.98
C MET A 89 19.05 14.75 -21.91
N TYR A 90 18.08 15.04 -22.78
CA TYR A 90 16.83 14.30 -22.89
C TYR A 90 16.93 13.14 -23.87
N CYS A 91 16.43 11.97 -23.46
CA CYS A 91 16.19 10.82 -24.32
C CYS A 91 14.78 10.32 -24.08
N HIS A 92 13.93 10.38 -25.10
CA HIS A 92 12.52 10.03 -25.01
C HIS A 92 12.30 8.60 -24.53
N ASP A 93 13.00 7.64 -25.12
CA ASP A 93 12.87 6.22 -24.78
C ASP A 93 13.26 5.94 -23.33
N GLN A 94 14.35 6.56 -22.85
CA GLN A 94 14.78 6.43 -21.46
C GLN A 94 13.80 7.07 -20.48
N TRP A 95 13.20 8.20 -20.86
CA TRP A 95 12.19 8.87 -20.05
C TRP A 95 10.92 8.01 -19.92
N ILE A 96 10.44 7.44 -21.03
CA ILE A 96 9.29 6.52 -21.03
C ILE A 96 9.61 5.28 -20.19
N GLU A 97 10.77 4.65 -20.39
CA GLU A 97 11.19 3.46 -19.64
C GLU A 97 11.16 3.72 -18.13
N ARG A 98 11.70 4.86 -17.68
CA ARG A 98 11.70 5.25 -16.25
C ARG A 98 10.29 5.45 -15.71
N ARG A 99 9.45 6.19 -16.44
CA ARG A 99 8.05 6.44 -16.07
C ARG A 99 7.29 5.13 -15.95
N ALA A 100 7.42 4.24 -16.94
CA ALA A 100 6.80 2.93 -16.95
C ALA A 100 7.26 2.09 -15.75
N ALA A 101 8.55 2.09 -15.41
CA ALA A 101 9.07 1.37 -14.25
C ALA A 101 8.47 1.91 -12.92
N VAL A 102 8.42 3.23 -12.77
CA VAL A 102 7.86 3.90 -11.59
C VAL A 102 6.35 3.63 -11.42
N GLU A 103 5.58 3.72 -12.50
CA GLU A 103 4.15 3.41 -12.49
C GLU A 103 3.87 1.93 -12.30
N SER A 104 4.65 1.05 -12.94
CA SER A 104 4.55 -0.40 -12.77
C SER A 104 4.78 -0.79 -11.32
N TYR A 105 5.84 -0.27 -10.71
CA TYR A 105 6.12 -0.46 -9.29
C TYR A 105 4.97 0.02 -8.40
N ALA A 106 4.46 1.24 -8.63
CA ALA A 106 3.38 1.80 -7.81
C ALA A 106 2.09 0.99 -7.91
N ARG A 107 1.76 0.47 -9.10
CA ARG A 107 0.60 -0.41 -9.32
C ARG A 107 0.79 -1.75 -8.59
N HIS A 108 1.96 -2.36 -8.74
CA HIS A 108 2.27 -3.65 -8.12
C HIS A 108 2.26 -3.55 -6.58
N ALA A 109 2.98 -2.58 -6.02
CA ALA A 109 2.99 -2.29 -4.58
C ALA A 109 1.59 -1.94 -4.07
N GLY A 110 0.79 -1.21 -4.87
CA GLY A 110 -0.61 -0.92 -4.55
C GLY A 110 -1.48 -2.17 -4.41
N SER A 111 -1.28 -3.16 -5.28
CA SER A 111 -1.98 -4.45 -5.20
C SER A 111 -1.64 -5.22 -3.93
N ILE A 112 -0.35 -5.28 -3.57
CA ILE A 112 0.11 -5.98 -2.36
C ILE A 112 -0.42 -5.29 -1.10
N VAL A 113 -0.38 -3.96 -1.05
CA VAL A 113 -0.95 -3.17 0.05
C VAL A 113 -2.46 -3.43 0.20
N SER A 114 -3.19 -3.57 -0.91
CA SER A 114 -4.61 -3.92 -0.87
C SER A 114 -4.83 -5.33 -0.33
N ALA A 115 -4.10 -6.32 -0.84
CA ALA A 115 -4.18 -7.70 -0.38
C ALA A 115 -3.91 -7.81 1.14
N ALA A 116 -2.94 -7.04 1.66
CA ALA A 116 -2.65 -6.99 3.08
C ALA A 116 -3.81 -6.42 3.92
N ALA A 117 -4.49 -5.39 3.40
CA ALA A 117 -5.66 -4.81 4.05
C ALA A 117 -6.85 -5.78 4.04
N ASP A 118 -7.08 -6.45 2.91
CA ASP A 118 -8.18 -7.43 2.75
C ASP A 118 -7.97 -8.64 3.68
N CYS A 119 -6.74 -9.15 3.77
CA CYS A 119 -6.39 -10.22 4.71
C CYS A 119 -6.64 -9.77 6.17
N ALA A 120 -6.19 -8.57 6.55
CA ALA A 120 -6.41 -8.03 7.89
C ALA A 120 -7.90 -7.85 8.24
N ALA A 121 -8.75 -7.59 7.25
CA ALA A 121 -10.20 -7.52 7.42
C ALA A 121 -10.79 -8.92 7.64
N GLN A 122 -10.40 -9.91 6.83
CA GLN A 122 -10.84 -11.30 6.94
C GLN A 122 -10.47 -11.93 8.30
N LEU A 123 -9.29 -11.60 8.86
CA LEU A 123 -8.90 -12.06 10.20
C LEU A 123 -9.87 -11.63 11.31
N ALA A 124 -10.64 -10.55 11.13
CA ALA A 124 -11.63 -10.11 12.11
C ALA A 124 -12.95 -10.88 12.02
N GLU A 125 -13.22 -11.52 10.88
CA GLU A 125 -14.48 -12.20 10.59
C GLU A 125 -14.35 -13.73 10.72
N GLU A 126 -13.13 -14.26 10.75
CA GLU A 126 -12.90 -15.70 10.80
C GLU A 126 -13.24 -16.28 12.18
N SER A 127 -14.17 -17.22 12.21
CA SER A 127 -14.49 -18.01 13.40
C SER A 127 -13.47 -19.14 13.60
N LEU A 128 -13.13 -19.38 14.86
CA LEU A 128 -12.24 -20.47 15.26
C LEU A 128 -13.05 -21.76 15.42
N SER A 129 -12.53 -22.89 14.94
CA SER A 129 -13.15 -24.20 15.15
C SER A 129 -12.93 -24.70 16.58
N ASP A 130 -13.95 -25.34 17.14
CA ASP A 130 -13.88 -26.01 18.45
C ASP A 130 -13.23 -27.40 18.35
N ARG A 131 -12.99 -27.89 17.14
CA ARG A 131 -12.29 -29.17 16.92
C ARG A 131 -10.80 -28.91 16.73
N LEU A 132 -9.97 -29.52 17.59
CA LEU A 132 -8.52 -29.31 17.59
C LEU A 132 -7.89 -29.56 16.22
N SER A 133 -8.27 -30.64 15.55
CA SER A 133 -7.73 -30.99 14.22
C SER A 133 -8.07 -29.96 13.14
N GLU A 134 -9.30 -29.44 13.15
CA GLU A 134 -9.75 -28.40 12.22
C GLU A 134 -9.10 -27.04 12.56
N LEU A 135 -9.04 -26.67 13.85
CA LEU A 135 -8.38 -25.45 14.32
C LEU A 135 -6.90 -25.43 13.93
N MET A 136 -6.18 -26.54 14.14
CA MET A 136 -4.79 -26.67 13.72
C MET A 136 -4.62 -26.50 12.20
N SER A 137 -5.56 -27.01 11.40
CA SER A 137 -5.57 -26.81 9.95
C SER A 137 -5.80 -25.34 9.58
N GLN A 138 -6.75 -24.67 10.25
CA GLN A 138 -7.00 -23.24 10.06
C GLN A 138 -5.74 -22.42 10.41
N MET A 139 -5.07 -22.70 11.53
CA MET A 139 -3.83 -22.04 11.94
C MET A 139 -2.72 -22.16 10.90
N ARG A 140 -2.48 -23.37 10.37
CA ARG A 140 -1.46 -23.60 9.34
C ARG A 140 -1.74 -22.79 8.08
N ARG A 141 -3.00 -22.78 7.62
CA ARG A 141 -3.41 -22.01 6.45
C ARG A 141 -3.20 -20.51 6.66
N GLN A 142 -3.60 -19.98 7.82
CA GLN A 142 -3.45 -18.55 8.09
C GLN A 142 -1.98 -18.14 8.26
N GLU A 143 -1.14 -18.97 8.88
CA GLU A 143 0.30 -18.68 8.98
C GLU A 143 0.97 -18.69 7.60
N ALA A 144 0.61 -19.64 6.74
CA ALA A 144 1.13 -19.69 5.36
C ALA A 144 0.74 -18.43 4.55
N LEU A 145 -0.52 -17.99 4.65
CA LEU A 145 -0.99 -16.76 4.00
C LEU A 145 -0.25 -15.52 4.50
N LYS A 146 0.01 -15.44 5.81
CA LYS A 146 0.79 -14.36 6.42
C LYS A 146 2.24 -14.36 5.93
N GLU A 147 2.89 -15.53 5.87
CA GLU A 147 4.26 -15.65 5.37
C GLU A 147 4.38 -15.19 3.91
N GLU A 148 3.46 -15.63 3.05
CA GLU A 148 3.39 -15.23 1.64
C GLU A 148 3.23 -13.70 1.52
N LEU A 149 2.28 -13.12 2.24
CA LEU A 149 2.02 -11.69 2.19
C LEU A 149 3.18 -10.84 2.72
N LEU A 150 3.84 -11.27 3.79
CA LEU A 150 5.02 -10.57 4.31
C LEU A 150 6.20 -10.67 3.34
N ALA A 151 6.37 -11.80 2.66
CA ALA A 151 7.36 -11.95 1.60
C ALA A 151 7.08 -11.01 0.42
N ASP A 152 5.82 -10.88 -0.01
CA ASP A 152 5.41 -9.94 -1.05
C ASP A 152 5.67 -8.48 -0.67
N LEU A 153 5.31 -8.09 0.56
CA LEU A 153 5.58 -6.75 1.08
C LEU A 153 7.09 -6.46 1.12
N GLN A 154 7.90 -7.44 1.52
CA GLN A 154 9.36 -7.30 1.54
C GLN A 154 9.93 -7.18 0.12
N SER A 155 9.49 -8.02 -0.81
CA SER A 155 9.86 -7.96 -2.23
C SER A 155 9.51 -6.59 -2.84
N ALA A 156 8.34 -6.04 -2.52
CA ALA A 156 7.95 -4.69 -2.95
C ALA A 156 8.91 -3.62 -2.41
N LYS A 157 9.37 -3.71 -1.16
CA LYS A 157 10.36 -2.77 -0.63
C LYS A 157 11.69 -2.85 -1.37
N GLU A 158 12.21 -4.06 -1.57
CA GLU A 158 13.48 -4.28 -2.26
C GLU A 158 13.45 -3.75 -3.71
N HIS A 159 12.35 -3.99 -4.41
CA HIS A 159 12.11 -3.40 -5.73
C HIS A 159 12.11 -1.88 -5.67
N GLY A 160 11.36 -1.27 -4.74
CA GLY A 160 11.31 0.18 -4.59
C GLY A 160 12.66 0.81 -4.26
N GLU A 161 13.46 0.19 -3.39
CA GLU A 161 14.80 0.65 -3.03
C GLU A 161 15.77 0.58 -4.21
N THR A 162 15.74 -0.53 -4.94
CA THR A 162 16.53 -0.72 -6.17
C THR A 162 16.16 0.33 -7.22
N LEU A 163 14.86 0.61 -7.38
CA LEU A 163 14.36 1.61 -8.30
C LEU A 163 14.82 3.03 -7.90
N VAL A 164 14.76 3.39 -6.61
CA VAL A 164 15.29 4.68 -6.11
C VAL A 164 16.79 4.80 -6.37
N SER A 165 17.57 3.73 -6.15
CA SER A 165 19.01 3.72 -6.42
C SER A 165 19.29 4.01 -7.90
N ASN A 166 18.60 3.30 -8.80
CA ASN A 166 18.71 3.48 -10.25
C ASN A 166 18.32 4.90 -10.69
N ILE A 167 17.24 5.45 -10.13
CA ILE A 167 16.82 6.84 -10.40
C ILE A 167 17.88 7.84 -9.95
N ASN A 168 18.47 7.67 -8.75
CA ASN A 168 19.47 8.59 -8.23
C ASN A 168 20.78 8.56 -9.02
N ILE A 169 21.24 7.37 -9.45
CA ILE A 169 22.42 7.23 -10.31
C ILE A 169 22.19 7.98 -11.62
N ARG A 170 21.04 7.76 -12.25
CA ARG A 170 20.68 8.38 -13.53
C ARG A 170 20.47 9.90 -13.41
N SER A 171 19.87 10.37 -12.32
CA SER A 171 19.71 11.81 -12.00
C SER A 171 21.05 12.54 -11.92
N ARG A 172 22.05 11.95 -11.27
CA ARG A 172 23.41 12.51 -11.20
C ARG A 172 24.09 12.60 -12.58
N LEU A 173 23.80 11.66 -13.48
CA LEU A 173 24.40 11.61 -14.82
C LEU A 173 23.73 12.55 -15.83
N GLN A 174 22.44 12.87 -15.63
CA GLN A 174 21.62 13.58 -16.64
C GLN A 174 21.04 14.92 -16.15
N GLY A 175 21.30 15.32 -14.90
CA GLY A 175 20.80 16.58 -14.34
C GLY A 175 19.30 16.58 -14.02
N ASP A 176 18.62 15.44 -14.21
CA ASP A 176 17.18 15.30 -14.00
C ASP A 176 16.83 15.33 -12.51
N ARG A 177 15.73 16.02 -12.14
CA ARG A 177 15.41 16.33 -10.75
C ARG A 177 14.57 15.24 -10.07
N PHE A 178 14.85 15.07 -8.78
CA PHE A 178 14.39 14.07 -7.79
C PHE A 178 12.89 13.73 -7.67
N SER A 179 12.00 14.22 -8.55
CA SER A 179 10.55 14.04 -8.42
C SER A 179 10.14 12.55 -8.45
N ASP A 180 10.72 11.76 -9.34
CA ASP A 180 10.47 10.32 -9.46
C ASP A 180 10.92 9.56 -8.20
N ALA A 181 12.09 9.91 -7.64
CA ALA A 181 12.59 9.30 -6.42
C ALA A 181 11.69 9.59 -5.21
N ILE A 182 11.14 10.81 -5.10
CA ILE A 182 10.17 11.18 -4.06
C ILE A 182 8.89 10.35 -4.21
N ALA A 183 8.44 10.16 -5.44
CA ALA A 183 7.23 9.40 -5.75
C ALA A 183 7.38 7.92 -5.33
N VAL A 184 8.50 7.29 -5.70
CA VAL A 184 8.82 5.92 -5.27
C VAL A 184 8.97 5.81 -3.75
N ARG A 185 9.62 6.78 -3.09
CA ARG A 185 9.72 6.84 -1.61
C ARG A 185 8.36 6.94 -0.92
N ARG A 186 7.39 7.65 -1.52
CA ARG A 186 6.02 7.72 -0.99
C ARG A 186 5.33 6.36 -1.06
N VAL A 187 5.52 5.62 -2.16
CA VAL A 187 4.99 4.26 -2.29
C VAL A 187 5.67 3.33 -1.28
N LEU A 188 7.00 3.39 -1.12
CA LEU A 188 7.74 2.63 -0.11
C LEU A 188 7.18 2.85 1.31
N ARG A 189 6.88 4.11 1.67
CA ARG A 189 6.24 4.42 2.95
C ARG A 189 4.89 3.73 3.10
N ARG A 190 4.06 3.72 2.04
CA ARG A 190 2.76 3.03 2.06
C ARG A 190 2.91 1.52 2.27
N VAL A 191 3.92 0.90 1.66
CA VAL A 191 4.23 -0.53 1.86
C VAL A 191 4.63 -0.79 3.30
N ALA A 192 5.53 0.02 3.87
CA ALA A 192 5.95 -0.11 5.27
C ALA A 192 4.79 0.12 6.26
N ASP A 193 3.94 1.11 6.01
CA ASP A 193 2.75 1.38 6.82
C ASP A 193 1.76 0.20 6.75
N ALA A 194 1.60 -0.42 5.56
CA ALA A 194 0.71 -1.56 5.37
C ALA A 194 1.19 -2.78 6.15
N GLU A 195 2.49 -3.10 6.08
CA GLU A 195 3.09 -4.18 6.87
C GLU A 195 2.91 -3.97 8.37
N SER A 196 3.18 -2.75 8.87
CA SER A 196 3.01 -2.43 10.29
C SER A 196 1.56 -2.60 10.75
N LYS A 197 0.59 -2.17 9.92
CA LYS A 197 -0.85 -2.33 10.20
C LYS A 197 -1.26 -3.81 10.15
N PHE A 198 -0.77 -4.55 9.18
CA PHE A 198 -1.05 -5.99 9.05
C PHE A 198 -0.51 -6.76 10.25
N ASN A 199 0.76 -6.57 10.63
CA ASN A 199 1.36 -7.22 11.80
C ASN A 199 0.61 -6.89 13.11
N ARG A 200 0.15 -5.65 13.26
CA ARG A 200 -0.69 -5.27 14.40
C ARG A 200 -2.03 -6.00 14.40
N ALA A 201 -2.72 -5.99 13.26
CA ALA A 201 -4.00 -6.70 13.12
C ALA A 201 -3.84 -8.20 13.37
N TRP A 202 -2.76 -8.81 12.88
CA TRP A 202 -2.42 -10.20 13.15
C TRP A 202 -2.27 -10.49 14.65
N ALA A 203 -1.47 -9.68 15.36
CA ALA A 203 -1.26 -9.85 16.79
C ALA A 203 -2.56 -9.70 17.61
N GLU A 204 -3.35 -8.67 17.30
CA GLU A 204 -4.55 -8.31 18.04
C GLU A 204 -5.74 -9.24 17.75
N ARG A 205 -5.94 -9.59 16.48
CA ARG A 205 -7.18 -10.25 16.00
C ARG A 205 -7.03 -11.74 15.77
N TRP A 206 -5.81 -12.22 15.52
CA TRP A 206 -5.56 -13.64 15.27
C TRP A 206 -4.73 -14.30 16.36
N GLN A 207 -3.49 -13.85 16.57
CA GLN A 207 -2.52 -14.54 17.41
C GLN A 207 -2.98 -14.67 18.87
N GLY A 208 -3.47 -13.58 19.48
CA GLY A 208 -3.97 -13.61 20.85
C GLY A 208 -5.20 -14.52 21.01
N PRO A 209 -6.28 -14.30 20.24
CA PRO A 209 -7.48 -15.13 20.27
C PRO A 209 -7.21 -16.62 19.99
N VAL A 210 -6.46 -16.94 18.93
CA VAL A 210 -6.22 -18.33 18.53
C VAL A 210 -5.39 -19.09 19.56
N THR A 211 -4.44 -18.42 20.23
CA THR A 211 -3.64 -19.06 21.29
C THR A 211 -4.50 -19.43 22.50
N ARG A 212 -5.42 -18.55 22.91
CA ARG A 212 -6.35 -18.83 24.00
C ARG A 212 -7.33 -19.94 23.62
N HIS A 213 -7.92 -19.86 22.43
CA HIS A 213 -8.87 -20.87 21.94
C HIS A 213 -8.21 -22.25 21.81
N LEU A 214 -6.99 -22.32 21.27
CA LEU A 214 -6.22 -23.56 21.19
C LEU A 214 -5.99 -24.20 22.56
N ALA A 215 -5.65 -23.39 23.57
CA ALA A 215 -5.47 -23.89 24.93
C ALA A 215 -6.77 -24.44 25.52
N ALA A 216 -7.90 -23.73 25.33
CA ALA A 216 -9.21 -24.18 25.80
C ALA A 216 -9.64 -25.50 25.12
N VAL A 217 -9.54 -25.58 23.79
CA VAL A 217 -9.88 -26.76 23.01
C VAL A 217 -9.00 -27.96 23.38
N THR A 218 -7.70 -27.75 23.59
CA THR A 218 -6.79 -28.84 23.99
C THR A 218 -7.18 -29.41 25.36
N LEU A 219 -7.49 -28.55 26.34
CA LEU A 219 -7.95 -28.98 27.66
C LEU A 219 -9.30 -29.70 27.60
N ALA A 220 -10.21 -29.24 26.75
CA ALA A 220 -11.51 -29.90 26.55
C ALA A 220 -11.34 -31.31 25.96
N GLU A 221 -10.49 -31.48 24.95
CA GLU A 221 -10.22 -32.80 24.35
C GLU A 221 -9.51 -33.74 25.35
N GLU A 222 -8.61 -33.22 26.19
CA GLU A 222 -8.03 -33.98 27.29
C GLU A 222 -9.09 -34.43 28.31
N ALA A 223 -10.02 -33.55 28.67
CA ALA A 223 -11.11 -33.87 29.59
C ALA A 223 -12.03 -34.96 29.01
N GLU A 224 -12.38 -34.86 27.72
CA GLU A 224 -13.14 -35.89 27.02
C GLU A 224 -12.42 -37.24 27.01
N ARG A 225 -11.09 -37.23 26.82
CA ARG A 225 -10.28 -38.46 26.87
C ARG A 225 -10.29 -39.09 28.27
N VAL A 226 -10.17 -38.28 29.33
CA VAL A 226 -10.25 -38.75 30.73
C VAL A 226 -11.65 -39.30 31.02
N ALA A 227 -12.70 -38.62 30.56
CA ALA A 227 -14.08 -39.07 30.74
C ALA A 227 -14.37 -40.39 30.00
N ALA A 228 -13.82 -40.57 28.79
CA ALA A 228 -13.91 -41.83 28.06
C ALA A 228 -13.22 -42.98 28.80
N ALA A 229 -12.02 -42.74 29.35
CA ALA A 229 -11.29 -43.73 30.14
C ALA A 229 -12.03 -44.11 31.44
N LEU A 230 -12.66 -43.14 32.09
CA LEU A 230 -13.55 -43.38 33.23
C LEU A 230 -14.73 -44.28 32.83
N LYS A 231 -15.40 -43.95 31.71
CA LYS A 231 -16.56 -44.70 31.20
C LYS A 231 -16.21 -46.16 30.88
N GLU A 232 -15.06 -46.40 30.25
CA GLU A 232 -14.58 -47.74 29.94
C GLU A 232 -14.33 -48.56 31.22
N ARG A 233 -13.68 -47.96 32.22
CA ARG A 233 -13.45 -48.62 33.53
C ARG A 233 -14.74 -48.88 34.30
N MET A 234 -15.73 -48.00 34.19
CA MET A 234 -17.04 -48.18 34.83
C MET A 234 -17.91 -49.25 34.15
N ALA A 235 -17.53 -49.74 32.97
CA ALA A 235 -18.29 -50.79 32.27
C ALA A 235 -18.15 -52.18 32.90
N ASP A 236 -17.04 -52.46 33.62
CA ASP A 236 -16.82 -53.70 34.39
C ASP A 236 -15.96 -53.42 35.65
N PRO A 237 -16.55 -52.85 36.73
CA PRO A 237 -15.78 -52.31 37.84
C PRO A 237 -15.46 -53.35 38.93
N PRO A 238 -14.19 -53.60 39.28
CA PRO A 238 -13.83 -54.29 40.52
C PRO A 238 -14.03 -53.37 41.75
N GLU A 239 -14.34 -53.93 42.93
CA GLU A 239 -14.63 -53.19 44.17
C GLU A 239 -13.52 -52.19 44.62
N ALA A 240 -12.27 -52.42 44.21
CA ALA A 240 -11.13 -51.55 44.55
C ALA A 240 -11.00 -50.30 43.65
N ASP A 241 -11.73 -50.22 42.54
CA ASP A 241 -11.53 -49.19 41.50
C ASP A 241 -12.36 -47.91 41.68
N ILE A 242 -13.22 -47.84 42.71
CA ILE A 242 -14.09 -46.68 42.98
C ILE A 242 -13.27 -45.41 43.28
N LYS A 243 -12.20 -45.52 44.09
CA LYS A 243 -11.33 -44.38 44.42
C LYS A 243 -10.64 -43.78 43.20
N GLU A 244 -10.25 -44.64 42.27
CA GLU A 244 -9.57 -44.22 41.05
C GLU A 244 -10.56 -43.63 40.05
N ALA A 245 -11.80 -44.14 39.99
CA ALA A 245 -12.89 -43.53 39.25
C ALA A 245 -13.23 -42.11 39.75
N GLU A 246 -13.29 -41.91 41.07
CA GLU A 246 -13.45 -40.59 41.69
C GLU A 246 -12.30 -39.64 41.33
N ARG A 247 -11.06 -40.14 41.28
CA ARG A 247 -9.89 -39.36 40.86
C ARG A 247 -10.03 -38.87 39.42
N LEU A 248 -10.36 -39.75 38.49
CA LEU A 248 -10.54 -39.41 37.06
C LEU A 248 -11.70 -38.43 36.85
N LEU A 249 -12.81 -38.58 37.58
CA LEU A 249 -13.92 -37.65 37.52
C LEU A 249 -13.52 -36.23 37.99
N ASN A 250 -12.81 -36.14 39.12
CA ASN A 250 -12.30 -34.87 39.62
C ASN A 250 -11.29 -34.21 38.66
N GLU A 251 -10.45 -35.02 38.02
CA GLU A 251 -9.50 -34.56 37.00
C GLU A 251 -10.23 -33.98 35.77
N ALA A 252 -11.18 -34.72 35.20
CA ALA A 252 -11.96 -34.25 34.04
C ALA A 252 -12.71 -32.93 34.36
N ASN A 253 -13.36 -32.85 35.52
CA ASN A 253 -14.03 -31.62 35.96
C ASN A 253 -13.06 -30.45 36.15
N SER A 254 -11.84 -30.71 36.66
CA SER A 254 -10.81 -29.68 36.81
C SER A 254 -10.32 -29.16 35.46
N LEU A 255 -10.14 -30.04 34.47
CA LEU A 255 -9.72 -29.66 33.12
C LEU A 255 -10.79 -28.82 32.41
N LEU A 256 -12.06 -29.22 32.50
CA LEU A 256 -13.18 -28.44 31.96
C LEU A 256 -13.29 -27.06 32.62
N ALA A 257 -13.12 -26.99 33.94
CA ALA A 257 -13.12 -25.70 34.65
C ALA A 257 -11.97 -24.79 34.20
N LYS A 258 -10.79 -25.34 33.90
CA LYS A 258 -9.66 -24.57 33.35
C LYS A 258 -9.94 -24.09 31.93
N ALA A 259 -10.52 -24.94 31.08
CA ALA A 259 -10.91 -24.57 29.72
C ALA A 259 -11.90 -23.39 29.72
N ALA A 260 -12.95 -23.49 30.54
CA ALA A 260 -13.96 -22.44 30.68
C ALA A 260 -13.44 -21.12 31.27
N ALA A 261 -12.28 -21.13 31.96
CA ALA A 261 -11.66 -19.92 32.50
C ALA A 261 -10.77 -19.17 31.48
N ILE A 262 -10.49 -19.79 30.32
CA ILE A 262 -9.65 -19.22 29.25
C ILE A 262 -10.49 -18.42 28.23
N GLU A 263 -11.74 -18.82 28.04
CA GLU A 263 -12.74 -18.17 27.16
C GLU A 263 -13.34 -16.90 27.80
#